data_AF-A0A832GRY2-F1
#
_entry.id   AF-A0A832GRY2-F1
#
_cell.length_a   1.000
_cell.length_b   1.000
_cell.length_c   1.000
_cell.angle_alpha   90.00
_cell.angle_beta   90.00
_cell.angle_gamma   90.00
#
_symmetry.space_group_name_H-M   'P 1'
#
loop_
_entity.id
_entity.type
_entity.pdbx_description
1 polymer ?
#
loop_
_entity_poly.entity_id
_entity_poly.type
_entity_poly.pdbx_seq_one_letter_code
_entity_poly.pdbx_strand_id
1 'polypeptide(L)' 'PGRYVKLEDTIRGFKEILEGKHDDLPEQAFYMVGTIEEALEKAKKLLEA' A
#
# COMPACT_ATOMS: atom_id res chain seq x y z
N PRO A 1 -9.02 -11.49 -5.92
CA PRO A 1 -8.41 -12.70 -5.34
C PRO A 1 -7.81 -12.35 -3.97
N GLY A 2 -7.91 -13.23 -2.97
CA GLY A 2 -7.28 -13.00 -1.67
C GLY A 2 -5.76 -13.13 -1.76
N ARG A 3 -5.03 -12.43 -0.89
CA ARG A 3 -3.56 -12.41 -0.88
C ARG A 3 -3.04 -12.73 0.51
N TYR A 4 -2.09 -13.65 0.59
CA TYR A 4 -1.40 -13.95 1.84
C TYR A 4 -0.21 -13.00 1.98
N VAL A 5 -0.14 -12.29 3.09
CA VAL A 5 0.90 -11.30 3.38
C VAL A 5 1.74 -11.84 4.53
N LYS A 6 3.06 -11.81 4.38
CA LYS A 6 3.97 -12.23 5.46
C LYS A 6 3.92 -11.21 6.59
N LEU A 7 4.13 -11.67 7.81
CA LEU A 7 4.14 -10.82 9.00
C LEU A 7 5.15 -9.67 8.88
N GLU A 8 6.33 -9.96 8.35
CA GLU A 8 7.41 -8.97 8.16
C GLU A 8 6.99 -7.85 7.19
N ASP A 9 6.27 -8.19 6.13
CA ASP A 9 5.75 -7.23 5.15
C ASP A 9 4.63 -6.37 5.72
N THR A 10 3.76 -6.96 6.54
CA THR A 10 2.71 -6.23 7.24
C THR A 10 3.32 -5.21 8.21
N ILE A 11 4.27 -5.63 9.05
CA ILE A 11 4.90 -4.74 10.03
C ILE A 11 5.64 -3.59 9.33
N ARG A 12 6.39 -3.90 8.27
CA ARG A 12 7.10 -2.90 7.46
C ARG A 12 6.12 -1.90 6.83
N GLY A 13 5.10 -2.38 6.14
CA GLY A 13 4.14 -1.52 5.44
C GLY A 13 3.41 -0.57 6.40
N PHE A 14 2.90 -1.08 7.53
CA PHE A 14 2.24 -0.24 8.53
C PHE A 14 3.21 0.74 9.20
N LYS A 15 4.46 0.36 9.43
CA LYS A 15 5.48 1.29 9.95
C LYS A 15 5.72 2.44 8.97
N GLU A 16 5.87 2.16 7.69
CA GLU A 16 6.12 3.20 6.68
C GLU A 16 4.94 4.15 6.50
N ILE A 17 3.70 3.63 6.62
CA ILE A 17 2.48 4.45 6.68
C ILE A 17 2.52 5.38 7.89
N LEU A 18 2.85 4.87 9.09
CA LEU A 18 2.93 5.70 10.30
C LEU A 18 4.08 6.70 10.27
N GLU A 19 5.16 6.41 9.55
CA GLU A 19 6.28 7.33 9.31
C GLU A 19 5.94 8.42 8.28
N GLY A 20 4.76 8.37 7.64
CA GLY A 20 4.31 9.35 6.64
C GLY A 20 4.97 9.21 5.27
N LYS A 21 5.65 8.08 4.98
CA LYS A 21 6.37 7.87 3.71
C LYS A 21 5.46 7.72 2.49
N HIS A 22 4.17 7.52 2.72
CA HIS A 22 3.17 7.25 1.69
C HIS A 22 1.97 8.21 1.76
N ASP A 23 2.13 9.34 2.44
CA ASP A 23 1.05 10.35 2.61
C ASP A 23 0.66 11.03 1.28
N ASP A 24 1.55 11.02 0.29
CA ASP A 24 1.27 11.52 -1.06
C ASP A 24 0.36 10.59 -1.90
N LEU A 25 0.08 9.38 -1.42
CA LEU A 25 -0.72 8.40 -2.15
C LEU A 25 -2.21 8.60 -1.89
N PRO A 26 -3.07 8.44 -2.91
CA PRO A 26 -4.52 8.52 -2.71
C PRO A 26 -5.01 7.37 -1.83
N GLU A 27 -5.95 7.64 -0.91
CA GLU A 27 -6.48 6.65 0.04
C GLU A 27 -7.05 5.39 -0.65
N GLN A 28 -7.61 5.55 -1.86
CA GLN A 28 -8.11 4.43 -2.68
C GLN A 28 -7.02 3.42 -3.06
N ALA A 29 -5.76 3.81 -3.04
CA ALA A 29 -4.62 2.93 -3.31
C ALA A 29 -4.44 1.86 -2.22
N PHE A 30 -4.82 2.15 -0.97
CA PHE A 30 -4.72 1.22 0.15
C PHE A 30 -5.92 0.26 0.26
N TYR A 31 -6.95 0.46 -0.57
CA TYR A 31 -8.15 -0.36 -0.51
C TYR A 31 -7.96 -1.72 -1.20
N MET A 32 -8.20 -2.80 -0.46
CA MET A 32 -8.13 -4.19 -0.95
C MET A 32 -6.79 -4.59 -1.60
N VAL A 33 -5.68 -4.16 -1.00
CA VAL A 33 -4.32 -4.56 -1.39
C VAL A 33 -3.72 -5.51 -0.34
N GLY A 34 -2.76 -6.33 -0.76
CA GLY A 34 -2.02 -7.21 0.15
C GLY A 34 -0.82 -6.49 0.77
N THR A 35 0.22 -6.25 -0.04
CA THR A 35 1.44 -5.58 0.41
C THR A 35 1.42 -4.08 0.12
N ILE A 36 2.35 -3.34 0.75
CA ILE A 36 2.52 -1.91 0.50
C ILE A 36 2.95 -1.61 -0.94
N GLU A 37 3.67 -2.54 -1.58
CA GLU A 37 4.07 -2.44 -2.98
C GLU A 37 2.86 -2.46 -3.93
N GLU A 38 1.84 -3.26 -3.60
CA GLU A 38 0.59 -3.26 -4.36
C GLU A 38 -0.18 -1.94 -4.16
N ALA A 39 -0.12 -1.35 -2.97
CA ALA A 39 -0.67 -0.02 -2.73
C ALA A 39 0.02 1.02 -3.63
N LEU A 40 1.36 0.99 -3.71
CA LEU A 40 2.13 1.88 -4.57
C LEU A 40 1.81 1.69 -6.06
N GLU A 41 1.68 0.44 -6.53
CA GLU A 41 1.33 0.16 -7.93
C GLU A 41 -0.09 0.66 -8.24
N LYS A 42 -1.03 0.45 -7.32
CA LYS A 42 -2.41 0.93 -7.47
C LYS A 42 -2.48 2.46 -7.43
N ALA A 43 -1.70 3.10 -6.57
CA ALA A 43 -1.58 4.55 -6.53
C ALA A 43 -1.09 5.12 -7.86
N LYS A 44 -0.06 4.51 -8.47
CA LYS A 44 0.42 4.92 -9.80
C LYS A 44 -0.70 4.88 -10.83
N LYS A 45 -1.43 3.76 -10.91
CA LYS A 45 -2.57 3.62 -11.84
C LYS A 45 -3.69 4.64 -11.59
N LEU A 46 -3.91 5.05 -10.34
CA LEU A 46 -4.92 6.06 -9.99
C LEU A 46 -4.47 7.49 -10.32
N LEU A 47 -3.17 7.77 -10.27
CA LEU A 47 -2.60 9.08 -10.61
C LEU A 47 -2.39 9.25 -12.12
N GLU A 48 -2.19 8.15 -12.84
CA GLU A 48 -2.10 8.13 -14.31
C GLU A 48 -3.47 8.18 -15.01
N ALA A 49 -4.56 7.96 -14.27
CA ALA A 49 -5.94 7.98 -14.77
C ALA A 49 -6.63 9.33 -14.51
#